data_AF-Q8BWJ7-F1
#
_entry.id   AF-Q8BWJ7-F1
#
_cell.length_a   1.000
_cell.length_b   1.000
_cell.length_c   1.000
_cell.angle_alpha   90.00
_cell.angle_beta   90.00
_cell.angle_gamma   90.00
#
_symmetry.space_group_name_H-M   'P 1'
#
loop_
_entity.id
_entity.type
_entity.pdbx_description
1 polymer ?
#
loop_
_entity_poly.entity_id
_entity_poly.type
_entity_poly.pdbx_seq_one_letter_code
_entity_poly.pdbx_strand_id
1 'polypeptide(L)'
;MEINHPDQLSVEHPTPPGDSSSLNQNGPGKQDGERCSTSGQAPEQEGSLHPEKGAHDVAEELSRQLEDIISTYGSAASPRGKESTSETKEQPPNTEAPDNEDVDYEETTEEIDREPTAPEEPAAAKEPVSNKEQKLEKKILKGLGKEANLLMQNLNKLQAPEEKLDFLFKKYTELLDEHRTEQKKLKLLLKQQAQTQREKDQLQSEHNRAVLARSKLESLCRELQRHNKTLKEETLQRARE
;
A
#
# COMPACT_ATOMS: atom_id res chain seq x y z
N MET A 1 -17.33 -4.13 49.51
CA MET A 1 -16.98 -5.54 49.75
C MET A 1 -16.97 -6.21 48.38
N GLU A 2 -15.97 -6.93 47.91
CA GLU A 2 -14.62 -7.26 48.34
C GLU A 2 -14.01 -7.99 47.11
N ILE A 3 -12.82 -7.55 46.71
CA ILE A 3 -11.68 -8.35 46.20
C ILE A 3 -11.92 -9.83 45.80
N ASN A 4 -11.43 -10.22 44.62
CA ASN A 4 -10.33 -11.21 44.48
C ASN A 4 -9.86 -11.38 43.01
N HIS A 5 -8.55 -11.18 42.80
CA HIS A 5 -7.70 -11.74 41.74
C HIS A 5 -7.05 -13.05 42.28
N PRO A 6 -6.06 -13.69 41.62
CA PRO A 6 -5.94 -14.21 40.26
C PRO A 6 -5.51 -15.71 40.24
N ASP A 7 -5.57 -16.38 39.09
CA ASP A 7 -4.81 -17.62 38.85
C ASP A 7 -3.59 -17.36 37.95
N GLN A 8 -2.42 -17.63 38.51
CA GLN A 8 -1.14 -17.80 37.81
C GLN A 8 -1.08 -19.21 37.21
N LEU A 9 -0.33 -19.39 36.11
CA LEU A 9 0.65 -20.49 35.97
C LEU A 9 1.45 -20.39 34.65
N SER A 10 2.78 -20.37 34.83
CA SER A 10 3.90 -20.84 33.98
C SER A 10 4.01 -20.40 32.51
N VAL A 11 4.99 -19.56 32.15
CA VAL A 11 6.45 -19.82 31.98
C VAL A 11 6.76 -20.77 30.80
N GLU A 12 7.13 -20.17 29.66
CA GLU A 12 8.18 -20.71 28.79
C GLU A 12 8.79 -19.59 27.92
N HIS A 13 10.09 -19.37 28.08
CA HIS A 13 10.96 -18.51 27.25
C HIS A 13 11.68 -19.41 26.23
N PRO A 14 11.90 -18.99 24.98
CA PRO A 14 12.94 -19.58 24.15
C PRO A 14 14.29 -18.92 24.46
N THR A 15 15.28 -19.78 24.68
CA THR A 15 16.71 -19.52 24.86
C THR A 15 17.40 -18.98 23.60
N PRO A 16 18.49 -18.20 23.74
CA PRO A 16 19.41 -17.88 22.64
C PRO A 16 20.58 -18.89 22.61
N PRO A 17 21.25 -19.11 21.46
CA PRO A 17 22.53 -19.80 21.44
C PRO A 17 23.69 -18.80 21.62
N GLY A 18 24.40 -18.90 22.75
CA GLY A 18 25.87 -18.75 22.81
C GLY A 18 26.50 -20.12 22.47
N ASP A 19 27.78 -20.29 22.13
CA ASP A 19 28.99 -19.55 22.46
C ASP A 19 30.14 -20.07 21.58
N SER A 20 31.28 -19.36 21.64
CA SER A 20 32.65 -19.85 21.35
C SER A 20 33.04 -19.96 19.87
N SER A 21 34.24 -19.62 19.40
CA SER A 21 35.54 -19.31 20.02
C SER A 21 36.50 -18.95 18.86
N SER A 22 37.31 -17.89 18.98
CA SER A 22 38.78 -17.96 19.14
C SER A 22 39.59 -17.53 17.92
N LEU A 23 40.51 -16.61 18.22
CA LEU A 23 41.87 -16.42 17.69
C LEU A 23 42.25 -17.09 16.35
N ASN A 24 42.77 -16.27 15.43
CA ASN A 24 44.06 -16.59 14.83
C ASN A 24 44.83 -15.32 14.44
N GLN A 25 46.01 -15.17 15.05
CA GLN A 25 47.11 -14.29 14.68
C GLN A 25 48.15 -15.09 13.86
N ASN A 26 49.08 -14.36 13.21
CA ASN A 26 50.25 -14.75 12.39
C ASN A 26 49.93 -14.81 10.88
N GLY A 27 50.45 -13.97 9.98
CA GLY A 27 51.80 -13.36 9.80
C GLY A 27 52.57 -14.15 8.70
N PRO A 28 53.64 -13.66 8.04
CA PRO A 28 54.14 -12.30 7.77
C PRO A 28 54.45 -12.05 6.27
N GLY A 29 54.71 -10.79 5.88
CA GLY A 29 55.26 -10.44 4.56
C GLY A 29 56.20 -9.24 4.66
N LYS A 30 57.51 -9.52 4.69
CA LYS A 30 58.61 -8.55 4.62
C LYS A 30 58.74 -7.98 3.22
N GLN A 31 59.05 -6.68 3.12
CA GLN A 31 60.21 -6.08 2.42
C GLN A 31 60.05 -4.55 2.46
N ASP A 32 60.95 -3.89 3.18
CA ASP A 32 61.97 -2.97 2.62
C ASP A 32 61.34 -1.61 2.30
N GLY A 33 61.75 -0.48 2.87
CA GLY A 33 63.00 -0.12 3.50
C GLY A 33 63.34 1.24 2.95
N GLU A 34 63.12 2.31 3.71
CA GLU A 34 63.83 3.58 3.55
C GLU A 34 63.52 4.49 4.74
N ARG A 35 64.53 4.66 5.59
CA ARG A 35 64.60 5.71 6.60
C ARG A 35 65.13 6.98 5.93
N CYS A 36 64.50 8.11 6.15
CA CYS A 36 65.22 9.37 6.24
C CYS A 36 64.73 10.12 7.49
N SER A 37 65.66 10.36 8.41
CA SER A 37 65.48 11.18 9.60
C SER A 37 66.19 12.50 9.39
N THR A 38 65.49 13.62 9.54
CA THR A 38 66.06 14.94 9.85
C THR A 38 65.03 15.66 10.71
N SER A 39 65.27 15.75 12.04
CA SER A 39 65.61 16.99 12.76
C SER A 39 64.47 18.03 12.66
N GLY A 40 63.71 18.39 13.69
CA GLY A 40 64.05 18.59 15.09
C GLY A 40 64.31 20.07 15.36
N GLN A 41 63.27 20.92 15.40
CA GLN A 41 63.21 22.17 16.18
C GLN A 41 61.85 22.87 16.07
N ALA A 42 61.24 23.17 17.23
CA ALA A 42 60.42 24.35 17.48
C ALA A 42 61.34 25.38 18.21
N PRO A 43 61.08 26.70 18.20
CA PRO A 43 59.96 27.26 18.99
C PRO A 43 59.29 28.56 18.44
N GLU A 44 58.14 28.89 19.06
CA GLU A 44 57.55 30.22 19.34
C GLU A 44 56.99 31.07 18.16
N GLN A 45 55.65 31.18 18.05
CA GLN A 45 54.73 32.17 18.66
C GLN A 45 54.69 33.53 17.93
N GLU A 46 53.62 33.76 17.16
CA GLU A 46 52.61 34.81 17.37
C GLU A 46 51.84 35.15 16.08
N GLY A 47 50.52 35.29 16.22
CA GLY A 47 49.73 36.22 15.41
C GLY A 47 49.39 35.79 13.98
N SER A 48 48.45 34.86 13.81
CA SER A 48 47.60 34.88 12.62
C SER A 48 46.20 34.38 12.95
N LEU A 49 45.26 35.33 12.99
CA LEU A 49 43.83 35.11 12.92
C LEU A 49 43.52 34.21 11.73
N HIS A 50 43.32 32.92 11.98
CA HIS A 50 42.76 32.00 11.00
C HIS A 50 41.34 31.69 11.48
N PRO A 51 40.27 32.09 10.74
CA PRO A 51 38.97 31.52 11.04
C PRO A 51 39.09 30.02 10.77
N GLU A 52 38.71 29.21 11.75
CA GLU A 52 38.74 27.75 11.66
C GLU A 52 38.03 27.26 10.40
N LYS A 53 38.80 27.03 9.35
CA LYS A 53 38.34 26.51 8.06
C LYS A 53 38.19 24.97 8.10
N GLY A 54 37.95 24.41 9.29
CA GLY A 54 37.64 23.00 9.55
C GLY A 54 36.20 22.78 10.01
N ALA A 55 35.53 23.83 10.50
CA ALA A 55 34.10 23.85 10.75
C ALA A 55 33.40 24.29 9.45
N HIS A 56 33.31 23.41 8.47
CA HIS A 56 32.14 23.47 7.61
C HIS A 56 30.96 23.33 8.57
N ASP A 57 30.24 24.42 8.78
CA ASP A 57 29.38 24.67 9.93
C ASP A 57 28.38 23.51 10.08
N VAL A 58 28.57 22.65 11.10
CA VAL A 58 27.75 21.45 11.32
C VAL A 58 26.27 21.82 11.39
N ALA A 59 25.98 23.03 11.88
CA ALA A 59 24.64 23.60 11.88
C ALA A 59 24.12 23.91 10.46
N GLU A 60 24.96 24.41 9.56
CA GLU A 60 24.62 24.68 8.16
C GLU A 60 24.38 23.37 7.38
N GLU A 61 25.17 22.32 7.64
CA GLU A 61 24.97 20.99 7.05
C GLU A 61 23.66 20.35 7.53
N LEU A 62 23.38 20.38 8.83
CA LEU A 62 22.08 19.93 9.37
C LEU A 62 20.90 20.72 8.78
N SER A 63 21.10 22.02 8.52
CA SER A 63 20.08 22.87 7.90
C SER A 63 19.83 22.49 6.44
N ARG A 64 20.89 22.23 5.65
CA ARG A 64 20.74 21.71 4.28
C ARG A 64 20.02 20.37 4.26
N GLN A 65 20.40 19.45 5.15
CA GLN A 65 19.75 18.14 5.24
C GLN A 65 18.27 18.24 5.60
N LEU A 66 17.89 19.19 6.46
CA LEU A 66 16.48 19.47 6.77
C LEU A 66 15.72 19.99 5.54
N GLU A 67 16.30 20.95 4.83
CA GLU A 67 15.72 21.52 3.61
C GLU A 67 15.52 20.45 2.53
N ASP A 68 16.50 19.56 2.33
CA ASP A 68 16.40 18.44 1.39
C ASP A 68 15.27 17.47 1.75
N ILE A 69 15.07 17.19 3.05
CA ILE A 69 13.96 16.36 3.53
C ILE A 69 12.62 17.06 3.27
N ILE A 70 12.52 18.36 3.55
CA ILE A 70 11.30 19.14 3.30
C ILE A 70 11.00 19.21 1.80
N SER A 71 12.00 19.47 0.97
CA SER A 71 11.86 19.52 -0.49
C SER A 71 11.41 18.18 -1.06
N THR A 72 12.03 17.08 -0.64
CA THR A 72 11.75 15.74 -1.18
C THR A 72 10.44 15.15 -0.66
N TYR A 73 10.09 15.39 0.61
CA TYR A 73 8.98 14.70 1.30
C TYR A 73 7.86 15.62 1.80
N GLY A 74 8.08 16.93 1.89
CA GLY A 74 7.15 17.92 2.47
C GLY A 74 5.90 18.20 1.64
N SER A 75 5.88 17.76 0.37
CA SER A 75 4.70 17.89 -0.51
C SER A 75 3.54 16.96 -0.15
N ALA A 76 3.62 16.19 0.95
CA ALA A 76 2.58 15.25 1.38
C ALA A 76 1.36 15.88 2.07
N ALA A 77 1.41 17.18 2.42
CA ALA A 77 0.40 17.83 3.26
C ALA A 77 -0.64 18.67 2.50
N SER A 78 -0.73 18.60 1.17
CA SER A 78 -1.76 19.32 0.42
C SER A 78 -2.85 18.37 -0.06
N PRO A 79 -3.90 18.12 0.76
CA PRO A 79 -5.10 17.50 0.24
C PRO A 79 -5.83 18.53 -0.62
N ARG A 80 -6.02 18.17 -1.90
CA ARG A 80 -6.99 18.74 -2.85
C ARG A 80 -6.60 20.07 -3.53
N GLY A 81 -6.58 20.04 -4.87
CA GLY A 81 -6.71 21.25 -5.70
C GLY A 81 -5.77 21.33 -6.89
N LYS A 82 -5.87 20.42 -7.86
CA LYS A 82 -5.67 20.83 -9.26
C LYS A 82 -7.04 20.95 -9.92
N GLU A 83 -7.72 22.05 -9.58
CA GLU A 83 -8.68 22.66 -10.48
C GLU A 83 -7.87 23.40 -11.54
N SER A 84 -7.93 22.90 -12.78
CA SER A 84 -7.75 23.74 -13.96
C SER A 84 -9.02 24.57 -14.12
N THR A 85 -8.85 25.87 -13.94
CA THR A 85 -9.75 26.99 -14.25
C THR A 85 -10.67 26.79 -15.45
N SER A 86 -11.99 26.92 -15.24
CA SER A 86 -12.87 27.78 -16.01
C SER A 86 -14.17 28.02 -15.23
N GLU A 87 -14.57 29.29 -15.19
CA GLU A 87 -15.65 29.89 -14.40
C GLU A 87 -17.04 29.31 -14.68
N THR A 88 -17.94 29.29 -13.68
CA THR A 88 -19.27 29.97 -13.68
C THR A 88 -20.24 29.38 -12.64
N LYS A 89 -20.69 30.27 -11.74
CA LYS A 89 -21.93 30.34 -10.92
C LYS A 89 -22.87 29.13 -10.67
N GLU A 90 -23.21 29.04 -9.38
CA GLU A 90 -24.56 28.86 -8.75
C GLU A 90 -25.34 27.53 -8.82
N GLN A 91 -25.48 26.93 -7.63
CA GLN A 91 -26.59 26.14 -7.03
C GLN A 91 -27.06 24.77 -7.62
N PRO A 92 -27.61 23.87 -6.76
CA PRO A 92 -27.92 22.47 -7.07
C PRO A 92 -29.34 22.30 -7.64
N PRO A 93 -29.66 21.20 -8.35
CA PRO A 93 -30.36 20.07 -7.71
C PRO A 93 -30.09 18.68 -8.31
N ASN A 94 -30.55 17.63 -7.62
CA ASN A 94 -30.91 16.33 -8.22
C ASN A 94 -31.68 16.53 -9.53
N THR A 95 -31.38 15.77 -10.58
CA THR A 95 -32.34 15.10 -11.49
C THR A 95 -31.54 14.29 -12.52
N GLU A 96 -32.02 13.06 -12.76
CA GLU A 96 -31.60 12.14 -13.82
C GLU A 96 -31.60 12.81 -15.20
N ALA A 97 -30.61 12.47 -16.04
CA ALA A 97 -30.77 12.57 -17.48
C ALA A 97 -29.82 11.61 -18.21
N PRO A 98 -30.18 11.23 -19.44
CA PRO A 98 -29.96 9.90 -20.01
C PRO A 98 -28.71 9.87 -20.88
N ASP A 99 -27.99 8.75 -20.85
CA ASP A 99 -27.00 8.44 -21.87
C ASP A 99 -27.67 7.54 -22.91
N ASN A 100 -28.05 8.17 -24.02
CA ASN A 100 -28.39 7.52 -25.28
C ASN A 100 -27.11 7.30 -26.09
N GLU A 101 -27.18 6.32 -26.98
CA GLU A 101 -26.16 5.89 -27.95
C GLU A 101 -25.11 4.90 -27.40
N ASP A 102 -25.47 3.61 -27.41
CA ASP A 102 -24.79 2.71 -28.34
C ASP A 102 -25.67 1.48 -28.62
N VAL A 103 -26.17 1.44 -29.84
CA VAL A 103 -26.86 0.32 -30.46
C VAL A 103 -25.77 -0.60 -30.98
N ASP A 104 -25.57 -1.74 -30.33
CA ASP A 104 -24.94 -2.88 -31.01
C ASP A 104 -25.70 -4.15 -30.66
N TYR A 105 -26.55 -4.52 -31.61
CA TYR A 105 -27.21 -5.81 -31.71
C TYR A 105 -26.32 -6.62 -32.63
N GLU A 106 -25.53 -7.56 -32.10
CA GLU A 106 -25.26 -8.79 -32.83
C GLU A 106 -25.18 -9.97 -31.88
N GLU A 107 -26.24 -10.77 -31.96
CA GLU A 107 -26.33 -12.16 -31.61
C GLU A 107 -25.63 -12.97 -32.71
N THR A 108 -24.42 -13.46 -32.45
CA THR A 108 -23.85 -14.56 -33.24
C THR A 108 -23.32 -15.64 -32.31
N THR A 109 -24.21 -16.60 -32.05
CA THR A 109 -23.87 -17.99 -31.78
C THR A 109 -23.02 -18.56 -32.92
N GLU A 110 -21.77 -18.94 -32.65
CA GLU A 110 -21.13 -20.05 -33.36
C GLU A 110 -20.40 -20.94 -32.35
N GLU A 111 -20.94 -22.14 -32.19
CA GLU A 111 -20.23 -23.32 -31.69
C GLU A 111 -19.06 -23.63 -32.63
N ILE A 112 -17.88 -23.89 -32.07
CA ILE A 112 -16.89 -24.77 -32.71
C ILE A 112 -16.48 -25.84 -31.70
N ASP A 113 -16.84 -27.07 -32.08
CA ASP A 113 -16.74 -28.38 -31.45
C ASP A 113 -15.29 -28.94 -31.50
N ARG A 114 -14.87 -29.60 -30.40
CA ARG A 114 -13.85 -30.69 -30.22
C ARG A 114 -12.36 -30.46 -30.57
N GLU A 115 -11.34 -31.09 -29.95
CA GLU A 115 -11.04 -31.89 -28.73
C GLU A 115 -9.51 -32.27 -28.82
N PRO A 116 -8.93 -33.25 -28.09
CA PRO A 116 -8.11 -33.18 -26.86
C PRO A 116 -6.58 -33.36 -27.04
N THR A 117 -5.76 -33.00 -26.04
CA THR A 117 -4.54 -33.78 -25.70
C THR A 117 -4.10 -33.61 -24.23
N ALA A 118 -4.43 -34.62 -23.41
CA ALA A 118 -3.66 -35.33 -22.35
C ALA A 118 -2.87 -34.61 -21.21
N PRO A 119 -2.62 -35.33 -20.08
CA PRO A 119 -2.63 -34.78 -18.72
C PRO A 119 -1.26 -34.77 -18.01
N GLU A 120 -1.05 -33.83 -17.08
CA GLU A 120 -0.08 -34.02 -15.99
C GLU A 120 -0.46 -33.19 -14.75
N GLU A 121 -0.96 -33.88 -13.72
CA GLU A 121 -0.98 -33.46 -12.32
C GLU A 121 0.15 -34.25 -11.62
N PRO A 122 0.77 -33.78 -10.51
CA PRO A 122 0.03 -33.79 -9.26
C PRO A 122 0.36 -32.67 -8.24
N ALA A 123 -0.70 -32.36 -7.48
CA ALA A 123 -0.71 -32.25 -6.02
C ALA A 123 -0.30 -30.95 -5.29
N ALA A 124 -1.32 -30.46 -4.57
CA ALA A 124 -1.28 -30.04 -3.16
C ALA A 124 -0.95 -28.57 -2.85
N ALA A 125 -1.90 -27.69 -3.18
CA ALA A 125 -2.27 -26.58 -2.30
C ALA A 125 -3.80 -26.50 -2.24
N LYS A 126 -4.43 -27.16 -1.26
CA LYS A 126 -5.87 -27.02 -1.02
C LYS A 126 -6.14 -25.63 -0.44
N GLU A 127 -6.52 -24.72 -1.33
CA GLU A 127 -7.01 -23.39 -1.01
C GLU A 127 -8.33 -23.42 -0.21
N PRO A 128 -8.53 -22.50 0.76
CA PRO A 128 -9.82 -22.30 1.42
C PRO A 128 -10.85 -21.53 0.55
N VAL A 129 -10.50 -21.14 -0.68
CA VAL A 129 -11.32 -20.27 -1.54
C VAL A 129 -12.41 -21.05 -2.28
N SER A 130 -12.08 -22.22 -2.85
CA SER A 130 -13.00 -23.06 -3.62
C SER A 130 -14.24 -23.52 -2.83
N ASN A 131 -14.10 -23.74 -1.51
CA ASN A 131 -15.21 -24.15 -0.66
C ASN A 131 -16.30 -23.08 -0.52
N LYS A 132 -15.93 -21.78 -0.56
CA LYS A 132 -16.90 -20.68 -0.43
C LYS A 132 -17.65 -20.45 -1.74
N GLU A 133 -16.94 -20.54 -2.85
CA GLU A 133 -17.49 -20.39 -4.20
C GLU A 133 -18.45 -21.53 -4.54
N GLN A 134 -18.04 -22.79 -4.34
CA GLN A 134 -18.92 -23.95 -4.53
C GLN A 134 -20.19 -23.89 -3.65
N LYS A 135 -20.10 -23.29 -2.45
CA LYS A 135 -21.27 -23.11 -1.57
C LYS A 135 -22.22 -22.04 -2.10
N LEU A 136 -21.71 -21.00 -2.76
CA LEU A 136 -22.52 -19.97 -3.41
C LEU A 136 -23.19 -20.52 -4.65
N GLU A 137 -22.46 -21.23 -5.52
CA GLU A 137 -23.01 -21.89 -6.71
C GLU A 137 -24.16 -22.85 -6.35
N LYS A 138 -23.96 -23.69 -5.33
CA LYS A 138 -25.02 -24.59 -4.83
C LYS A 138 -26.26 -23.84 -4.33
N LYS A 139 -26.08 -22.66 -3.72
CA LYS A 139 -27.20 -21.81 -3.30
C LYS A 139 -27.93 -21.18 -4.49
N ILE A 140 -27.19 -20.73 -5.50
CA ILE A 140 -27.75 -20.16 -6.74
C ILE A 140 -28.55 -21.22 -7.48
N LEU A 141 -27.97 -22.41 -7.69
CA LEU A 141 -28.64 -23.52 -8.37
C LEU A 141 -29.92 -23.95 -7.64
N LYS A 142 -29.88 -24.00 -6.30
CA LYS A 142 -31.07 -24.29 -5.49
C LYS A 142 -32.12 -23.17 -5.56
N GLY A 143 -31.69 -21.92 -5.65
CA GLY A 143 -32.57 -20.76 -5.84
C GLY A 143 -33.30 -20.83 -7.19
N LEU A 144 -32.54 -21.00 -8.27
CA LEU A 144 -33.07 -21.18 -9.63
C LEU A 144 -34.07 -22.34 -9.71
N GLY A 145 -33.77 -23.47 -9.07
CA GLY A 145 -34.70 -24.60 -9.03
C GLY A 145 -36.05 -24.25 -8.40
N LYS A 146 -36.09 -23.39 -7.36
CA LYS A 146 -37.35 -22.94 -6.75
C LYS A 146 -38.12 -21.99 -7.67
N GLU A 147 -37.44 -21.07 -8.33
CA GLU A 147 -38.07 -20.14 -9.26
C GLU A 147 -38.63 -20.86 -10.49
N ALA A 148 -37.91 -21.83 -11.04
CA ALA A 148 -38.39 -22.66 -12.14
C ALA A 148 -39.67 -23.41 -11.76
N ASN A 149 -39.73 -23.97 -10.54
CA ASN A 149 -40.95 -24.61 -10.02
C ASN A 149 -42.10 -23.61 -9.85
N LEU A 150 -41.83 -22.40 -9.34
CA LEU A 150 -42.85 -21.35 -9.18
C LEU A 150 -43.40 -20.88 -10.52
N LEU A 151 -42.53 -20.69 -11.53
CA LEU A 151 -42.92 -20.33 -12.89
C LEU A 151 -43.86 -21.39 -13.48
N MET A 152 -43.47 -22.67 -13.38
CA MET A 152 -44.29 -23.80 -13.83
C MET A 152 -45.67 -23.82 -13.16
N GLN A 153 -45.73 -23.61 -11.85
CA GLN A 153 -46.99 -23.53 -11.11
C GLN A 153 -47.88 -22.38 -11.57
N ASN A 154 -47.31 -21.21 -11.89
CA ASN A 154 -48.09 -20.08 -12.40
C ASN A 154 -48.64 -20.36 -13.80
N LEU A 155 -47.85 -20.97 -14.68
CA LEU A 155 -48.31 -21.36 -16.02
C LEU A 155 -49.43 -22.39 -15.98
N ASN A 156 -49.41 -23.32 -15.02
CA ASN A 156 -50.47 -24.32 -14.85
C ASN A 156 -51.82 -23.74 -14.37
N LYS A 157 -51.82 -22.53 -13.78
CA LYS A 157 -53.07 -21.84 -13.38
C LYS A 157 -53.78 -21.18 -14.54
N LEU A 158 -53.06 -20.87 -15.61
CA LEU A 158 -53.60 -20.25 -16.82
C LEU A 158 -54.19 -21.35 -17.71
N GLN A 159 -55.38 -21.13 -18.24
CA GLN A 159 -56.10 -22.15 -19.02
C GLN A 159 -55.91 -21.94 -20.52
N ALA A 160 -55.94 -20.69 -20.98
CA ALA A 160 -55.72 -20.39 -22.38
C ALA A 160 -54.23 -20.44 -22.74
N PRO A 161 -53.84 -21.06 -23.86
CA PRO A 161 -52.46 -21.06 -24.32
C PRO A 161 -51.93 -19.64 -24.62
N GLU A 162 -52.80 -18.73 -25.05
CA GLU A 162 -52.47 -17.33 -25.31
C GLU A 162 -52.06 -16.60 -24.01
N GLU A 163 -52.79 -16.81 -22.92
CA GLU A 163 -52.47 -16.23 -21.60
C GLU A 163 -51.10 -16.70 -21.08
N LYS A 164 -50.74 -17.96 -21.34
CA LYS A 164 -49.43 -18.52 -20.98
C LYS A 164 -48.30 -17.85 -21.75
N LEU A 165 -48.51 -17.59 -23.04
CA LEU A 165 -47.55 -16.90 -23.89
C LEU A 165 -47.36 -15.45 -23.43
N ASP A 166 -48.45 -14.73 -23.18
CA ASP A 166 -48.40 -13.35 -22.68
C ASP A 166 -47.66 -13.25 -21.34
N PHE A 167 -47.93 -14.20 -20.43
CA PHE A 167 -47.21 -14.29 -19.16
C PHE A 167 -45.71 -14.55 -19.36
N LEU A 168 -45.35 -15.45 -20.28
CA LEU A 168 -43.95 -15.75 -20.61
C LEU A 168 -43.25 -14.53 -21.22
N PHE A 169 -43.88 -13.84 -22.17
CA PHE A 169 -43.34 -12.62 -22.77
C PHE A 169 -43.11 -11.55 -21.73
N LYS A 170 -44.07 -11.33 -20.83
CA LYS A 170 -43.92 -10.38 -19.73
C LYS A 170 -42.70 -10.71 -18.86
N LYS A 171 -42.51 -11.98 -18.52
CA LYS A 171 -41.37 -12.45 -17.72
C LYS A 171 -40.04 -12.31 -18.47
N TYR A 172 -40.03 -12.58 -19.77
CA TYR A 172 -38.86 -12.43 -20.61
C TYR A 172 -38.44 -10.96 -20.75
N THR A 173 -39.39 -10.05 -20.96
CA THR A 173 -39.11 -8.61 -21.02
C THR A 173 -38.56 -8.09 -19.69
N GLU A 174 -39.17 -8.48 -18.56
CA GLU A 174 -38.69 -8.15 -17.21
C GLU A 174 -37.23 -8.62 -17.01
N LEU A 175 -36.94 -9.87 -17.38
CA LEU A 175 -35.58 -10.45 -17.29
C LEU A 175 -34.56 -9.70 -18.15
N LEU A 176 -34.93 -9.31 -19.38
CA LEU A 176 -34.06 -8.53 -20.26
C LEU A 176 -33.75 -7.13 -19.69
N ASP A 177 -34.74 -6.47 -19.10
CA ASP A 177 -34.55 -5.15 -18.50
C ASP A 177 -33.70 -5.22 -17.23
N GLU A 178 -33.91 -6.24 -16.39
CA GLU A 178 -33.03 -6.55 -15.26
C GLU A 178 -31.58 -6.78 -15.72
N HIS A 179 -31.38 -7.60 -16.76
CA HIS A 179 -30.04 -7.84 -17.30
C HIS A 179 -29.37 -6.56 -17.81
N ARG A 180 -30.10 -5.70 -18.55
CA ARG A 180 -29.58 -4.40 -19.02
C ARG A 180 -29.21 -3.48 -17.85
N THR A 181 -30.04 -3.40 -16.82
CA THR A 181 -29.76 -2.54 -15.65
C THR A 181 -28.58 -3.07 -14.83
N GLU A 182 -28.48 -4.38 -14.62
CA GLU A 182 -27.35 -5.01 -13.94
C GLU A 182 -26.05 -4.83 -14.73
N GLN A 183 -26.09 -4.93 -16.06
CA GLN A 183 -24.93 -4.67 -16.91
C GLN A 183 -24.44 -3.21 -16.79
N LYS A 184 -25.35 -2.23 -16.75
CA LYS A 184 -24.99 -0.81 -16.51
C LYS A 184 -24.37 -0.62 -15.13
N LYS A 185 -24.93 -1.26 -14.10
CA LYS A 185 -24.40 -1.23 -12.73
C LYS A 185 -23.02 -1.88 -12.65
N LEU A 186 -22.80 -3.00 -13.32
CA LEU A 186 -21.50 -3.67 -13.40
C LEU A 186 -20.43 -2.75 -14.01
N LYS A 187 -20.74 -2.08 -15.14
CA LYS A 187 -19.83 -1.10 -15.76
C LYS A 187 -19.48 0.05 -14.79
N LEU A 188 -20.46 0.56 -14.03
CA LEU A 188 -20.22 1.59 -13.02
C LEU A 188 -19.33 1.11 -11.88
N LEU A 189 -19.61 -0.08 -11.34
CA LEU A 189 -18.83 -0.67 -10.25
C LEU A 189 -17.38 -0.96 -10.67
N LEU A 190 -17.15 -1.41 -11.91
CA LEU A 190 -15.80 -1.59 -12.45
C LEU A 190 -15.02 -0.27 -12.51
N LYS A 191 -15.66 0.82 -12.97
CA LYS A 191 -15.05 2.17 -12.95
C LYS A 191 -14.71 2.62 -11.53
N GLN A 192 -15.61 2.40 -10.58
CA GLN A 192 -15.40 2.75 -9.18
C GLN A 192 -14.27 1.92 -8.55
N GLN A 193 -14.22 0.61 -8.83
CA GLN A 193 -13.13 -0.27 -8.38
C GLN A 193 -11.77 0.22 -8.88
N ALA A 194 -11.66 0.60 -10.15
CA ALA A 194 -10.43 1.13 -10.72
C ALA A 194 -10.02 2.49 -10.10
N GLN A 195 -10.98 3.34 -9.72
CA GLN A 195 -10.72 4.59 -9.01
C GLN A 195 -10.20 4.33 -7.59
N THR A 196 -10.92 3.52 -6.79
CA THR A 196 -10.51 3.19 -5.42
C THR A 196 -9.16 2.48 -5.39
N GLN A 197 -8.86 1.64 -6.37
CA GLN A 197 -7.55 0.99 -6.47
C GLN A 197 -6.42 2.00 -6.69
N ARG A 198 -6.61 3.00 -7.54
CA ARG A 198 -5.63 4.09 -7.73
C ARG A 198 -5.43 4.93 -6.47
N GLU A 199 -6.51 5.28 -5.77
CA GLU A 199 -6.45 6.02 -4.51
C GLU A 199 -5.72 5.24 -3.42
N LYS A 200 -5.99 3.93 -3.33
CA LYS A 200 -5.27 3.04 -2.41
C LYS A 200 -3.77 3.04 -2.71
N ASP A 201 -3.37 2.87 -3.97
CA ASP A 201 -1.97 2.82 -4.36
C ASP A 201 -1.28 4.17 -4.13
N GLN A 202 -1.99 5.29 -4.39
CA GLN A 202 -1.53 6.63 -4.06
C GLN A 202 -1.29 6.78 -2.55
N LEU A 203 -2.29 6.48 -1.72
CA LEU A 203 -2.17 6.56 -0.26
C LEU A 203 -1.06 5.66 0.28
N GLN A 204 -0.89 4.47 -0.27
CA GLN A 204 0.19 3.57 0.09
C GLN A 204 1.57 4.18 -0.24
N SER A 205 1.70 4.82 -1.39
CA SER A 205 2.94 5.51 -1.78
C SER A 205 3.22 6.71 -0.87
N GLU A 206 2.20 7.48 -0.49
CA GLU A 206 2.30 8.60 0.44
C GLU A 206 2.69 8.12 1.84
N HIS A 207 2.12 7.01 2.31
CA HIS A 207 2.48 6.37 3.56
C HIS A 207 3.96 5.96 3.57
N ASN A 208 4.41 5.23 2.54
CA ASN A 208 5.81 4.81 2.42
C ASN A 208 6.75 6.03 2.40
N ARG A 209 6.36 7.09 1.69
CA ARG A 209 7.09 8.36 1.64
C ARG A 209 7.18 9.03 3.02
N ALA A 210 6.08 9.08 3.77
CA ALA A 210 6.03 9.65 5.11
C ALA A 210 6.91 8.86 6.10
N VAL A 211 6.94 7.53 6.00
CA VAL A 211 7.82 6.67 6.82
C VAL A 211 9.29 7.02 6.57
N LEU A 212 9.72 7.17 5.31
CA LEU A 212 11.09 7.55 4.98
C LEU A 212 11.45 8.95 5.51
N ALA A 213 10.55 9.92 5.34
CA ALA A 213 10.73 11.28 5.87
C ALA A 213 10.92 11.26 7.38
N ARG A 214 10.08 10.51 8.09
CA ARG A 214 10.16 10.33 9.54
C ARG A 214 11.50 9.75 9.96
N SER A 215 11.97 8.67 9.34
CA SER A 215 13.27 8.05 9.69
C SER A 215 14.43 9.02 9.49
N LYS A 216 14.43 9.82 8.42
CA LYS A 216 15.46 10.83 8.18
C LYS A 216 15.42 11.94 9.23
N LEU A 217 14.23 12.46 9.55
CA LEU A 217 14.06 13.48 10.59
C LEU A 217 14.48 12.97 11.98
N GLU A 218 14.17 11.71 12.32
CA GLU A 218 14.60 11.11 13.58
C GLU A 218 16.14 11.03 13.67
N SER A 219 16.82 10.68 12.59
CA SER A 219 18.29 10.69 12.53
C SER A 219 18.85 12.09 12.73
N LEU A 220 18.31 13.06 12.00
CA LEU A 220 18.73 14.47 12.08
C LEU A 220 18.53 15.03 13.49
N CYS A 221 17.41 14.72 14.14
CA CYS A 221 17.14 15.09 15.53
C CYS A 221 18.20 14.52 16.50
N ARG A 222 18.59 13.25 16.33
CA ARG A 222 19.64 12.64 17.17
C ARG A 222 20.99 13.31 16.95
N GLU A 223 21.32 13.66 15.72
CA GLU A 223 22.57 14.34 15.39
C GLU A 223 22.61 15.77 15.96
N LEU A 224 21.51 16.52 15.81
CA LEU A 224 21.37 17.85 16.39
C LEU A 224 21.53 17.81 17.92
N GLN A 225 20.96 16.80 18.58
CA GLN A 225 21.11 16.61 20.02
C GLN A 225 22.57 16.33 20.43
N ARG A 226 23.30 15.51 19.66
CA ARG A 226 24.73 15.25 19.92
C ARG A 226 25.55 16.52 19.75
N HIS A 227 25.36 17.25 18.66
CA HIS A 227 26.09 18.50 18.40
C HIS A 227 25.85 19.53 19.51
N ASN A 228 24.59 19.72 19.93
CA ASN A 228 24.25 20.59 21.05
C ASN A 228 24.93 20.17 22.37
N LYS A 229 25.08 18.87 22.61
CA LYS A 229 25.77 18.35 23.80
C LYS A 229 27.27 18.69 23.74
N THR A 230 27.93 18.38 22.63
CA THR A 230 29.35 18.69 22.41
C THR A 230 29.62 20.19 22.52
N LEU A 231 28.79 21.03 21.89
CA LEU A 231 28.93 22.49 21.95
C LEU A 231 28.84 23.03 23.38
N LYS A 232 27.95 22.48 24.21
CA LYS A 232 27.85 22.82 25.64
C LYS A 232 29.12 22.42 26.39
N GLU A 233 29.64 21.22 26.15
CA GLU A 233 30.87 20.72 26.78
C GLU A 233 32.09 21.59 26.41
N GLU A 234 32.25 21.93 25.13
CA GLU A 234 33.31 22.83 24.66
C GLU A 234 33.21 24.23 25.24
N THR A 235 31.99 24.78 25.32
CA THR A 235 31.76 26.11 25.92
C THR A 235 32.12 26.12 27.40
N LEU A 236 31.76 25.06 28.13
CA LEU A 236 32.15 24.90 29.53
C LEU A 236 33.65 24.70 29.71
N GLN A 237 34.30 23.97 28.80
CA GLN A 237 35.74 23.76 28.82
C GLN A 237 36.51 25.06 28.59
N ARG A 238 36.14 25.85 27.57
CA ARG A 238 36.73 27.18 27.34
C ARG A 238 36.53 28.16 28.49
N ALA A 239 35.42 28.04 29.24
CA ALA A 239 35.17 28.89 30.41
C ALA A 239 36.01 28.51 31.64
N ARG A 240 36.63 27.32 31.64
CA ARG A 240 37.52 26.83 32.71
C ARG A 240 39.00 27.10 32.41
N GLU A 241 39.33 27.33 31.16
CA GLU A 241 40.65 27.77 30.67
C GLU A 241 40.84 29.27 30.90
#